data_AF-A0A9D2SG50-F1
#
_entry.id   AF-A0A9D2SG50-F1
#
_cell.length_a   1.000
_cell.length_b   1.000
_cell.length_c   1.000
_cell.angle_alpha   90.00
_cell.angle_beta   90.00
_cell.angle_gamma   90.00
#
_symmetry.space_group_name_H-M   'P 1'
#
loop_
_entity.id
_entity.type
_entity.pdbx_description
1 polymer ?
#
loop_
_entity_poly.entity_id
_entity_poly.type
_entity_poly.pdbx_seq_one_letter_code
_entity_poly.pdbx_strand_id
1 'polypeptide(L)'
;MLEKIIELTNLYIDNMPKKERKKYGQFFTSMETAKFMANLYDAPINKQSVTVLDAGAGSGILSCAFIEWAEQFETVKEIELTCYENDDNVLGLLRANLEYCKTHSSKIIKYNIQIENYITSQYLDFNYMIGGNPNPVKYDYVIGNPPYMKIPKDAPEAIAMPEVCYGAPNMYFIFAAMGLFNLKDEGEMVYIIPRSWTSGAYFKRFRQYFLTEGKLEHIHLFVSRNKVFDKEDVLQETIIIKVRKTHVNPAQVKITSSKSNKDFNELTFLTVPYDLVVAGEDYYVYLVTNDEEVTVLKRLHKFNQTLPEIGVKMKTGLTVDFRNRDILRDEEEEGAIPLFYSQHIKQGKVQFPIQKEHEYVVTDQRGLMQDNKNYLFVKRFTAKEEPRRLQCGIYLAKNYPQYTKISTQNKINFIDGLFGEMSECLVYGLYVLFNSTLYDEYYRILNGSTQVNSTEVNSMPVPDMESIQEMGRKLMKSKDLSERNCDLILEGYCG
;
A
#
# COMPACT_ATOMS: atom_id res chain seq x y z
N MET A 1 -4.77 14.45 -31.06
CA MET A 1 -6.18 14.17 -30.68
C MET A 1 -6.41 14.48 -29.21
N LEU A 2 -5.58 13.94 -28.31
CA LEU A 2 -5.72 14.07 -26.87
C LEU A 2 -5.65 15.52 -26.36
N GLU A 3 -4.82 16.37 -26.95
CA GLU A 3 -4.75 17.80 -26.60
C GLU A 3 -6.11 18.50 -26.70
N LYS A 4 -6.89 18.19 -27.76
CA LYS A 4 -8.23 18.76 -27.93
C LYS A 4 -9.21 18.24 -26.88
N ILE A 5 -9.13 16.95 -26.53
CA ILE A 5 -9.95 16.34 -25.48
C ILE A 5 -9.69 16.98 -24.12
N ILE A 6 -8.43 17.29 -23.83
CA ILE A 6 -8.03 17.99 -22.60
C ILE A 6 -8.58 19.42 -22.59
N GLU A 7 -8.51 20.13 -23.71
CA GLU A 7 -9.13 21.46 -23.86
C GLU A 7 -10.64 21.41 -23.60
N LEU A 8 -11.37 20.49 -24.25
CA LEU A 8 -12.81 20.31 -24.06
C LEU A 8 -13.18 19.95 -22.62
N THR A 9 -12.38 19.08 -22.00
CA THR A 9 -12.57 18.69 -20.59
C THR A 9 -12.35 19.87 -19.65
N ASN A 10 -11.31 20.68 -19.88
CA ASN A 10 -11.04 21.87 -19.07
C ASN A 10 -12.15 22.92 -19.21
N LEU A 11 -12.63 23.16 -20.45
CA LEU A 11 -13.77 24.05 -20.69
C LEU A 11 -15.03 23.59 -19.96
N TYR A 12 -15.30 22.29 -19.95
CA TYR A 12 -16.41 21.72 -19.20
C TYR A 12 -16.27 21.95 -17.69
N ILE A 13 -15.09 21.67 -17.12
CA ILE A 13 -14.81 21.91 -15.70
C ILE A 13 -14.99 23.39 -15.36
N ASP A 14 -14.53 24.30 -16.21
CA ASP A 14 -14.63 25.74 -15.99
C ASP A 14 -16.06 26.28 -16.03
N ASN A 15 -17.00 25.53 -16.61
CA ASN A 15 -18.43 25.84 -16.61
C ASN A 15 -19.18 25.29 -15.38
N MET A 16 -18.57 24.41 -14.58
CA MET A 16 -19.20 23.86 -13.38
C MET A 16 -19.22 24.84 -12.20
N PRO A 17 -20.14 24.69 -11.22
CA PRO A 17 -20.09 25.43 -9.97
C PRO A 17 -18.75 25.24 -9.24
N LYS A 18 -18.21 26.29 -8.60
CA LYS A 18 -16.89 26.24 -7.92
C LYS A 18 -16.73 25.06 -6.94
N LYS A 19 -17.82 24.68 -6.24
CA LYS A 19 -17.83 23.55 -5.30
C LYS A 19 -17.65 22.20 -6.00
N GLU A 20 -18.18 22.06 -7.21
CA GLU A 20 -18.07 20.87 -8.04
C GLU A 20 -16.74 20.81 -8.80
N ARG A 21 -16.16 21.96 -9.18
CA ARG A 21 -14.82 22.02 -9.82
C ARG A 21 -13.73 21.35 -8.99
N LYS A 22 -13.77 21.52 -7.66
CA LYS A 22 -12.79 20.87 -6.76
C LYS A 22 -13.02 19.36 -6.70
N LYS A 23 -14.27 18.91 -6.75
CA LYS A 23 -14.62 17.47 -6.78
C LYS A 23 -14.19 16.85 -8.11
N TYR A 24 -14.63 17.38 -9.25
CA TYR A 24 -14.33 16.80 -10.57
C TYR A 24 -12.89 17.01 -11.02
N GLY A 25 -12.29 18.17 -10.75
CA GLY A 25 -10.89 18.46 -11.08
C GLY A 25 -9.86 17.60 -10.34
N GLN A 26 -10.27 16.88 -9.28
CA GLN A 26 -9.44 15.89 -8.59
C GLN A 26 -9.46 14.52 -9.27
N PHE A 27 -10.47 14.20 -10.08
CA PHE A 27 -10.61 12.88 -10.71
C PHE A 27 -9.97 12.77 -12.10
N PHE A 28 -9.68 13.88 -12.78
CA PHE A 28 -9.15 13.83 -14.13
C PHE A 28 -7.64 13.60 -14.18
N THR A 29 -7.25 12.57 -14.93
CA THR A 29 -5.85 12.25 -15.22
C THR A 29 -5.22 13.33 -16.12
N SER A 30 -3.99 13.74 -15.83
CA SER A 30 -3.27 14.70 -16.69
C SER A 30 -2.95 14.08 -18.06
N MET A 31 -2.73 14.94 -19.07
CA MET A 31 -2.38 14.49 -20.42
C MET A 31 -1.11 13.64 -20.42
N GLU A 32 -0.09 14.09 -19.70
CA GLU A 32 1.21 13.44 -19.61
C GLU A 32 1.08 12.07 -18.95
N THR A 33 0.28 11.97 -17.88
CA THR A 33 0.00 10.72 -17.18
C THR A 33 -0.75 9.75 -18.07
N ALA A 34 -1.78 10.22 -18.79
CA ALA A 34 -2.57 9.40 -19.69
C ALA A 34 -1.73 8.86 -20.87
N LYS A 35 -0.88 9.72 -21.46
CA LYS A 35 0.08 9.31 -22.49
C LYS A 35 1.06 8.28 -21.93
N PHE A 36 1.63 8.52 -20.76
CA PHE A 36 2.57 7.59 -20.14
C PHE A 36 1.92 6.23 -19.90
N MET A 37 0.72 6.18 -19.32
CA MET A 37 -0.03 4.94 -19.10
C MET A 37 -0.29 4.18 -20.40
N ALA A 38 -0.75 4.85 -21.47
CA ALA A 38 -1.00 4.21 -22.75
C ALA A 38 0.30 3.65 -23.39
N ASN A 39 1.44 4.32 -23.20
CA ASN A 39 2.74 3.87 -23.71
C ASN A 39 3.35 2.69 -22.91
N LEU A 40 2.74 2.25 -21.81
CA LEU A 40 3.20 1.05 -21.10
C LEU A 40 2.74 -0.26 -21.75
N TYR A 41 1.68 -0.23 -22.56
CA TYR A 41 1.19 -1.40 -23.26
C TYR A 41 2.21 -1.92 -24.28
N ASP A 42 2.25 -3.25 -24.42
CA ASP A 42 3.02 -3.86 -25.50
C ASP A 42 2.33 -3.58 -26.84
N ALA A 43 3.16 -3.43 -27.88
CA ALA A 43 2.65 -3.23 -29.23
C ALA A 43 1.72 -4.39 -29.62
N PRO A 44 0.55 -4.11 -30.23
CA PRO A 44 -0.39 -5.13 -30.69
C PRO A 44 0.14 -5.84 -31.94
N ILE A 45 1.07 -6.78 -31.73
CA ILE A 45 1.70 -7.56 -32.81
C ILE A 45 0.63 -8.44 -33.49
N ASN A 46 0.54 -8.37 -34.82
CA ASN A 46 -0.36 -9.19 -35.65
C ASN A 46 -1.86 -9.07 -35.34
N LYS A 47 -2.33 -8.02 -34.66
CA LYS A 47 -3.76 -7.77 -34.41
C LYS A 47 -4.31 -6.72 -35.38
N GLN A 48 -5.42 -7.04 -36.06
CA GLN A 48 -6.18 -6.07 -36.86
C GLN A 48 -7.27 -5.35 -36.07
N SER A 49 -7.77 -5.97 -35.01
CA SER A 49 -8.74 -5.37 -34.08
C SER A 49 -8.28 -5.60 -32.64
N VAL A 50 -8.53 -4.63 -31.77
CA VAL A 50 -8.24 -4.70 -30.33
C VAL A 50 -9.47 -4.30 -29.53
N THR A 51 -9.69 -5.00 -28.42
CA THR A 51 -10.78 -4.72 -27.47
C THR A 51 -10.23 -4.06 -26.21
N VAL A 52 -10.84 -2.97 -25.76
CA VAL A 52 -10.35 -2.12 -24.68
C VAL A 52 -11.46 -1.83 -23.69
N LEU A 53 -11.15 -1.88 -22.40
CA LEU A 53 -12.04 -1.46 -21.33
C LEU A 53 -11.44 -0.31 -20.54
N ASP A 54 -12.24 0.74 -20.36
CA ASP A 54 -12.02 1.83 -19.42
C ASP A 54 -13.09 1.73 -18.32
N ALA A 55 -12.69 1.19 -17.16
CA ALA A 55 -13.60 0.76 -16.10
C ALA A 55 -14.24 1.92 -15.30
N GLY A 56 -13.70 3.13 -15.42
CA GLY A 56 -14.18 4.33 -14.75
C GLY A 56 -13.81 5.53 -15.61
N ALA A 57 -14.50 5.65 -16.75
CA ALA A 57 -14.02 6.44 -17.88
C ALA A 57 -13.98 7.94 -17.61
N GLY A 58 -14.83 8.47 -16.73
CA GLY A 58 -14.92 9.91 -16.51
C GLY A 58 -15.18 10.63 -17.83
N SER A 59 -14.33 11.61 -18.17
CA SER A 59 -14.40 12.32 -19.44
C SER A 59 -13.81 11.53 -20.63
N GLY A 60 -13.25 10.34 -20.40
CA GLY A 60 -12.65 9.50 -21.43
C GLY A 60 -11.19 9.80 -21.73
N ILE A 61 -10.48 10.59 -20.91
CA ILE A 61 -9.07 10.97 -21.18
C ILE A 61 -8.17 9.75 -21.40
N LEU A 62 -8.30 8.71 -20.58
CA LEU A 62 -7.51 7.48 -20.70
C LEU A 62 -7.87 6.70 -21.98
N SER A 63 -9.16 6.55 -22.24
CA SER A 63 -9.67 5.99 -23.50
C SER A 63 -9.12 6.72 -24.73
N CYS A 64 -9.15 8.06 -24.75
CA CYS A 64 -8.63 8.89 -25.84
C CYS A 64 -7.11 8.77 -25.98
N ALA A 65 -6.38 8.67 -24.87
CA ALA A 65 -4.93 8.46 -24.87
C ALA A 65 -4.56 7.08 -25.44
N PHE A 66 -5.34 6.04 -25.12
CA PHE A 66 -5.18 4.72 -25.72
C PHE A 66 -5.42 4.76 -27.23
N ILE A 67 -6.50 5.42 -27.69
CA ILE A 67 -6.78 5.58 -29.13
C ILE A 67 -5.61 6.27 -29.83
N GLU A 68 -5.10 7.39 -29.27
CA GLU A 68 -3.96 8.11 -29.83
C GLU A 68 -2.65 7.29 -29.83
N TRP A 69 -2.41 6.47 -28.80
CA TRP A 69 -1.30 5.51 -28.79
C TRP A 69 -1.46 4.46 -29.89
N ALA A 70 -2.67 3.92 -30.05
CA ALA A 70 -2.95 2.88 -31.03
C ALA A 70 -2.72 3.38 -32.47
N GLU A 71 -2.92 4.68 -32.77
CA GLU A 71 -2.67 5.30 -34.10
C GLU A 71 -1.27 5.00 -34.65
N GLN A 72 -0.30 4.76 -33.78
CA GLN A 72 1.09 4.48 -34.16
C GLN A 72 1.27 3.10 -34.82
N PHE A 73 0.28 2.21 -34.70
CA PHE A 73 0.36 0.84 -35.23
C PHE A 73 -0.51 0.67 -36.47
N GLU A 74 0.13 0.57 -37.64
CA GLU A 74 -0.58 0.40 -38.92
C GLU A 74 -1.39 -0.89 -39.02
N THR A 75 -0.98 -1.95 -38.30
CA THR A 75 -1.64 -3.27 -38.31
C THR A 75 -3.04 -3.21 -37.71
N VAL A 76 -3.24 -2.42 -36.66
CA VAL A 76 -4.53 -2.25 -36.00
C VAL A 76 -5.41 -1.34 -36.87
N LYS A 77 -6.52 -1.87 -37.36
CA LYS A 77 -7.52 -1.15 -38.17
C LYS A 77 -8.77 -0.79 -37.38
N GLU A 78 -9.06 -1.52 -36.31
CA GLU A 78 -10.26 -1.35 -35.52
C GLU A 78 -9.96 -1.35 -34.01
N ILE A 79 -10.67 -0.50 -33.27
CA ILE A 79 -10.66 -0.44 -31.81
C ILE A 79 -12.10 -0.55 -31.32
N GLU A 80 -12.37 -1.56 -30.51
CA GLU A 80 -13.64 -1.75 -29.81
C GLU A 80 -13.48 -1.35 -28.33
N LEU A 81 -14.01 -0.19 -27.97
CA LEU A 81 -13.87 0.42 -26.66
C LEU A 81 -15.16 0.26 -25.83
N THR A 82 -15.05 -0.26 -24.61
CA THR A 82 -16.13 -0.20 -23.63
C THR A 82 -15.73 0.74 -22.50
N CYS A 83 -16.60 1.70 -22.19
CA CYS A 83 -16.42 2.64 -21.09
C CYS A 83 -17.53 2.42 -20.06
N TYR A 84 -17.16 2.31 -18.78
CA TYR A 84 -18.13 2.40 -17.68
C TYR A 84 -18.11 3.81 -17.08
N GLU A 85 -19.27 4.44 -17.01
CA GLU A 85 -19.47 5.76 -16.39
C GLU A 85 -20.94 5.90 -15.99
N ASN A 86 -21.21 6.20 -14.72
CA ASN A 86 -22.57 6.31 -14.19
C ASN A 86 -22.91 7.69 -13.61
N ASP A 87 -22.01 8.67 -13.74
CA ASP A 87 -22.27 10.06 -13.42
C ASP A 87 -22.90 10.79 -14.62
N ASP A 88 -24.20 11.05 -14.51
CA ASP A 88 -25.00 11.77 -15.52
C ASP A 88 -24.40 13.11 -15.94
N ASN A 89 -23.64 13.76 -15.05
CA ASN A 89 -23.02 15.05 -15.35
C ASN A 89 -21.94 14.88 -16.43
N VAL A 90 -21.12 13.84 -16.33
CA VAL A 90 -19.94 13.63 -17.17
C VAL A 90 -20.27 12.86 -18.45
N LEU A 91 -21.35 12.06 -18.47
CA LEU A 91 -21.74 11.25 -19.62
C LEU A 91 -21.84 12.03 -20.94
N GLY A 92 -22.35 13.26 -20.89
CA GLY A 92 -22.44 14.13 -22.08
C GLY A 92 -21.06 14.49 -22.64
N LEU A 93 -20.11 14.82 -21.76
CA LEU A 93 -18.72 15.12 -22.12
C LEU A 93 -18.02 13.87 -22.67
N LEU A 94 -18.18 12.72 -22.00
CA LEU A 94 -17.61 11.44 -22.45
C LEU A 94 -18.04 11.12 -23.88
N ARG A 95 -19.34 11.18 -24.17
CA ARG A 95 -19.88 10.94 -25.52
C ARG A 95 -19.27 11.89 -26.55
N ALA A 96 -19.21 13.18 -26.25
CA ALA A 96 -18.64 14.18 -27.14
C ALA A 96 -17.15 13.90 -27.44
N ASN A 97 -16.38 13.54 -26.42
CA ASN A 97 -14.97 13.21 -26.55
C ASN A 97 -14.74 11.94 -27.38
N LEU A 98 -15.51 10.87 -27.14
CA LEU A 98 -15.40 9.64 -27.91
C LEU A 98 -15.83 9.81 -29.37
N GLU A 99 -16.88 10.60 -29.65
CA GLU A 99 -17.27 10.95 -31.02
C GLU A 99 -16.20 11.81 -31.73
N TYR A 100 -15.57 12.74 -31.01
CA TYR A 100 -14.43 13.48 -31.56
C TYR A 100 -13.29 12.54 -31.96
N CYS A 101 -12.92 11.59 -31.09
CA CYS A 101 -11.91 10.59 -31.41
C CYS A 101 -12.31 9.73 -32.62
N LYS A 102 -13.54 9.24 -32.66
CA LYS A 102 -14.06 8.41 -33.75
C LYS A 102 -14.04 9.13 -35.10
N THR A 103 -14.33 10.43 -35.13
CA THR A 103 -14.36 11.23 -36.37
C THR A 103 -12.96 11.66 -36.85
N HIS A 104 -11.96 11.68 -35.97
CA HIS A 104 -10.61 12.15 -36.27
C HIS A 104 -9.53 11.06 -36.23
N SER A 105 -9.92 9.81 -35.94
CA SER A 105 -9.04 8.64 -35.95
C SER A 105 -8.85 8.12 -37.38
N SER A 106 -7.68 7.56 -37.68
CA SER A 106 -7.46 6.82 -38.93
C SER A 106 -8.01 5.39 -38.88
N LYS A 107 -8.45 4.95 -37.70
CA LYS A 107 -8.98 3.61 -37.41
C LYS A 107 -10.50 3.65 -37.26
N ILE A 108 -11.11 2.48 -37.42
CA ILE A 108 -12.51 2.29 -37.10
C ILE A 108 -12.65 2.24 -35.58
N ILE A 109 -13.30 3.25 -34.99
CA ILE A 109 -13.59 3.27 -33.56
C ILE A 109 -15.05 2.88 -33.34
N LYS A 110 -15.25 1.74 -32.68
CA LYS A 110 -16.54 1.34 -32.10
C LYS A 110 -16.46 1.56 -30.61
N TYR A 111 -17.44 2.25 -30.03
CA TYR A 111 -17.48 2.42 -28.59
C TYR A 111 -18.86 2.11 -28.03
N ASN A 112 -18.89 1.63 -26.79
CA ASN A 112 -20.08 1.39 -26.00
C ASN A 112 -19.91 1.99 -24.60
N ILE A 113 -20.92 2.71 -24.12
CA ILE A 113 -20.91 3.32 -22.79
C ILE A 113 -21.93 2.59 -21.92
N GLN A 114 -21.43 1.93 -20.87
CA GLN A 114 -22.24 1.28 -19.86
C GLN A 114 -22.48 2.25 -18.70
N ILE A 115 -23.76 2.50 -18.41
CA ILE A 115 -24.19 3.43 -17.34
C ILE A 115 -24.52 2.72 -16.02
N GLU A 116 -24.46 1.39 -16.02
CA GLU A 116 -24.64 0.59 -14.82
C GLU A 116 -23.42 0.70 -13.89
N ASN A 117 -23.62 0.38 -12.62
CA ASN A 117 -22.50 0.29 -11.67
C ASN A 117 -21.57 -0.87 -12.06
N TYR A 118 -20.32 -0.53 -12.39
CA TYR A 118 -19.30 -1.46 -12.90
C TYR A 118 -19.10 -2.72 -12.04
N ILE A 119 -19.24 -2.61 -10.72
CA ILE A 119 -19.04 -3.75 -9.81
C ILE A 119 -20.32 -4.58 -9.71
N THR A 120 -21.44 -3.94 -9.37
CA THR A 120 -22.67 -4.68 -9.07
C THR A 120 -23.38 -5.23 -10.30
N SER A 121 -23.10 -4.72 -11.51
CA SER A 121 -23.66 -5.31 -12.73
C SER A 121 -22.98 -6.63 -13.13
N GLN A 122 -21.77 -6.91 -12.60
CA GLN A 122 -20.93 -8.04 -13.00
C GLN A 122 -20.69 -9.06 -11.88
N TYR A 123 -21.27 -8.86 -10.69
CA TYR A 123 -20.92 -9.67 -9.52
C TYR A 123 -21.24 -11.17 -9.69
N LEU A 124 -22.31 -11.52 -10.39
CA LEU A 124 -22.64 -12.93 -10.63
C LEU A 124 -21.56 -13.62 -11.46
N ASP A 125 -21.06 -12.92 -12.49
CA ASP A 125 -20.01 -13.41 -13.38
C ASP A 125 -18.69 -13.54 -12.63
N PHE A 126 -18.33 -12.53 -11.83
CA PHE A 126 -17.11 -12.53 -11.02
C PHE A 126 -17.08 -13.67 -10.01
N ASN A 127 -18.21 -13.94 -9.34
CA ASN A 127 -18.29 -14.98 -8.30
C ASN A 127 -18.68 -16.37 -8.84
N TYR A 128 -18.81 -16.54 -10.16
CA TYR A 128 -19.25 -17.79 -10.80
C TYR A 128 -20.57 -18.32 -10.22
N MET A 129 -21.51 -17.41 -9.90
CA MET A 129 -22.80 -17.74 -9.28
C MET A 129 -23.85 -18.16 -10.32
N ILE A 130 -24.86 -18.90 -9.86
CA ILE A 130 -26.03 -19.26 -10.69
C ILE A 130 -26.68 -17.97 -11.21
N GLY A 131 -26.88 -17.90 -12.52
CA GLY A 131 -27.42 -16.72 -13.21
C GLY A 131 -26.35 -15.79 -13.79
N GLY A 132 -25.06 -16.02 -13.50
CA GLY A 132 -23.95 -15.37 -14.19
C GLY A 132 -23.75 -15.91 -15.60
N ASN A 133 -23.13 -15.10 -16.46
CA ASN A 133 -22.67 -15.50 -17.77
C ASN A 133 -21.39 -16.35 -17.63
N PRO A 134 -21.36 -17.61 -18.10
CA PRO A 134 -20.17 -18.45 -18.02
C PRO A 134 -19.03 -17.97 -18.94
N ASN A 135 -19.33 -17.13 -19.94
CA ASN A 135 -18.36 -16.56 -20.87
C ASN A 135 -18.57 -15.05 -20.98
N PRO A 136 -18.29 -14.28 -19.92
CA PRO A 136 -18.47 -12.84 -19.94
C PRO A 136 -17.47 -12.20 -20.91
N VAL A 137 -17.83 -11.04 -21.46
CA VAL A 137 -16.97 -10.30 -22.40
C VAL A 137 -15.63 -9.99 -21.73
N LYS A 138 -14.54 -10.28 -22.46
CA LYS A 138 -13.16 -10.02 -22.02
C LYS A 138 -12.43 -9.11 -23.00
N TYR A 139 -11.45 -8.36 -22.50
CA TYR A 139 -10.74 -7.34 -23.26
C TYR A 139 -9.26 -7.66 -23.42
N ASP A 140 -8.65 -7.20 -24.52
CA ASP A 140 -7.20 -7.30 -24.72
C ASP A 140 -6.45 -6.34 -23.78
N TYR A 141 -7.03 -5.17 -23.54
CA TYR A 141 -6.45 -4.10 -22.75
C TYR A 141 -7.45 -3.52 -21.74
N VAL A 142 -6.99 -3.22 -20.54
CA VAL A 142 -7.79 -2.59 -19.48
C VAL A 142 -7.03 -1.40 -18.89
N ILE A 143 -7.52 -0.18 -19.13
CA ILE A 143 -6.92 1.06 -18.60
C ILE A 143 -7.82 1.65 -17.51
N GLY A 144 -7.26 2.29 -16.49
CA GLY A 144 -8.11 2.88 -15.46
C GLY A 144 -7.43 3.81 -14.46
N ASN A 145 -8.19 4.82 -14.06
CA ASN A 145 -7.98 5.65 -12.88
C ASN A 145 -9.25 5.54 -12.00
N PRO A 146 -9.37 4.48 -11.19
CA PRO A 146 -10.60 4.20 -10.46
C PRO A 146 -10.83 5.21 -9.32
N PRO A 147 -12.05 5.32 -8.78
CA PRO A 147 -12.35 6.26 -7.69
C PRO A 147 -11.63 5.91 -6.37
N TYR A 148 -11.00 6.89 -5.74
CA TYR A 148 -10.26 6.71 -4.49
C TYR A 148 -11.15 7.00 -3.27
N MET A 149 -11.99 6.03 -2.91
CA MET A 149 -13.01 6.21 -1.89
C MET A 149 -13.11 5.02 -0.96
N LYS A 150 -12.92 5.25 0.35
CA LYS A 150 -13.25 4.25 1.37
C LYS A 150 -14.75 4.07 1.44
N ILE A 151 -15.20 2.82 1.45
CA ILE A 151 -16.61 2.47 1.55
C ILE A 151 -16.87 1.62 2.80
N PRO A 152 -18.09 1.65 3.35
CA PRO A 152 -18.51 0.70 4.40
C PRO A 152 -18.37 -0.76 3.95
N LYS A 153 -18.11 -1.66 4.89
CA LYS A 153 -17.97 -3.11 4.61
C LYS A 153 -19.24 -3.76 4.06
N ASP A 154 -20.39 -3.15 4.31
CA ASP A 154 -21.72 -3.54 3.90
C ASP A 154 -22.23 -2.77 2.68
N ALA A 155 -21.37 -1.96 2.04
CA ALA A 155 -21.69 -1.36 0.76
C ALA A 155 -21.93 -2.45 -0.31
N PRO A 156 -22.88 -2.25 -1.26
CA PRO A 156 -23.18 -3.23 -2.30
C PRO A 156 -21.94 -3.73 -3.06
N GLU A 157 -21.01 -2.83 -3.39
CA GLU A 157 -19.78 -3.16 -4.12
C GLU A 157 -18.81 -4.00 -3.29
N ALA A 158 -18.75 -3.77 -1.97
CA ALA A 158 -17.93 -4.58 -1.07
C ALA A 158 -18.50 -5.99 -0.90
N ILE A 159 -19.82 -6.10 -0.74
CA ILE A 159 -20.55 -7.38 -0.63
C ILE A 159 -20.47 -8.17 -1.93
N ALA A 160 -20.46 -7.48 -3.09
CA ALA A 160 -20.36 -8.09 -4.40
C ALA A 160 -19.04 -8.83 -4.66
N MET A 161 -17.96 -8.51 -3.93
CA MET A 161 -16.64 -9.13 -4.14
C MET A 161 -16.01 -9.60 -2.81
N PRO A 162 -16.61 -10.59 -2.12
CA PRO A 162 -16.20 -11.01 -0.78
C PRO A 162 -14.82 -11.70 -0.76
N GLU A 163 -14.37 -12.24 -1.89
CA GLU A 163 -13.06 -12.86 -2.05
C GLU A 163 -11.93 -11.83 -1.94
N VAL A 164 -12.13 -10.60 -2.42
CA VAL A 164 -11.10 -9.54 -2.40
C VAL A 164 -11.27 -8.57 -1.23
N CYS A 165 -12.50 -8.39 -0.74
CA CYS A 165 -12.81 -7.43 0.33
C CYS A 165 -12.58 -8.01 1.72
N TYR A 166 -11.78 -7.30 2.54
CA TYR A 166 -11.59 -7.58 3.96
C TYR A 166 -11.41 -6.29 4.77
N GLY A 167 -12.09 -6.18 5.92
CA GLY A 167 -11.94 -5.04 6.82
C GLY A 167 -12.58 -3.75 6.27
N ALA A 168 -11.76 -2.74 5.97
CA ALA A 168 -12.19 -1.42 5.50
C ALA A 168 -11.91 -1.26 3.98
N PRO A 169 -12.88 -1.60 3.12
CA PRO A 169 -12.69 -1.59 1.67
C PRO A 169 -12.53 -0.18 1.08
N ASN A 170 -11.93 -0.14 -0.10
CA ASN A 170 -11.74 1.06 -0.90
C ASN A 170 -12.01 0.72 -2.37
N MET A 171 -12.73 1.59 -3.06
CA MET A 171 -13.24 1.32 -4.40
C MET A 171 -12.14 1.04 -5.42
N TYR A 172 -10.95 1.66 -5.29
CA TYR A 172 -9.88 1.51 -6.29
C TYR A 172 -9.42 0.07 -6.49
N PHE A 173 -9.31 -0.72 -5.41
CA PHE A 173 -8.81 -2.10 -5.52
C PHE A 173 -9.91 -3.06 -5.94
N ILE A 174 -11.16 -2.75 -5.63
CA ILE A 174 -12.35 -3.48 -6.10
C ILE A 174 -12.43 -3.33 -7.64
N PHE A 175 -12.27 -2.10 -8.14
CA PHE A 175 -12.17 -1.83 -9.58
C PHE A 175 -10.98 -2.54 -10.22
N ALA A 176 -9.79 -2.50 -9.60
CA ALA A 176 -8.61 -3.19 -10.13
C ALA A 176 -8.81 -4.71 -10.22
N ALA A 177 -9.45 -5.32 -9.21
CA ALA A 177 -9.75 -6.75 -9.23
C ALA A 177 -10.77 -7.11 -10.33
N MET A 178 -11.82 -6.31 -10.50
CA MET A 178 -12.80 -6.51 -11.57
C MET A 178 -12.17 -6.25 -12.96
N GLY A 179 -11.31 -5.23 -13.08
CA GLY A 179 -10.53 -4.97 -14.30
C GLY A 179 -9.66 -6.15 -14.70
N LEU A 180 -8.94 -6.74 -13.74
CA LEU A 180 -8.18 -7.97 -13.97
C LEU A 180 -9.11 -9.16 -14.31
N PHE A 181 -10.28 -9.27 -13.69
CA PHE A 181 -11.28 -10.27 -14.09
C PHE A 181 -11.68 -10.10 -15.56
N ASN A 182 -11.94 -8.87 -16.00
CA ASN A 182 -12.38 -8.56 -17.36
C ASN A 182 -11.29 -8.67 -18.44
N LEU A 183 -10.02 -8.91 -18.10
CA LEU A 183 -8.98 -9.20 -19.09
C LEU A 183 -9.11 -10.59 -19.70
N LYS A 184 -8.74 -10.71 -20.98
CA LYS A 184 -8.37 -11.98 -21.61
C LYS A 184 -7.07 -12.50 -20.99
N ASP A 185 -6.85 -13.80 -21.06
CA ASP A 185 -5.54 -14.38 -20.77
C ASP A 185 -4.47 -13.72 -21.66
N GLU A 186 -3.31 -13.46 -21.07
CA GLU A 186 -2.19 -12.71 -21.65
C GLU A 186 -2.50 -11.23 -21.99
N GLY A 187 -3.70 -10.75 -21.68
CA GLY A 187 -4.10 -9.35 -21.79
C GLY A 187 -3.41 -8.47 -20.75
N GLU A 188 -3.42 -7.16 -20.99
CA GLU A 188 -2.66 -6.19 -20.21
C GLU A 188 -3.55 -5.16 -19.51
N MET A 189 -3.27 -4.92 -18.24
CA MET A 189 -3.88 -3.89 -17.40
C MET A 189 -2.89 -2.76 -17.17
N VAL A 190 -3.29 -1.49 -17.33
CA VAL A 190 -2.52 -0.34 -16.86
C VAL A 190 -3.38 0.57 -15.99
N TYR A 191 -3.09 0.58 -14.69
CA TYR A 191 -3.86 1.32 -13.69
C TYR A 191 -3.01 2.31 -12.92
N ILE A 192 -3.59 3.46 -12.60
CA ILE A 192 -3.06 4.39 -11.60
C ILE A 192 -3.87 4.23 -10.32
N ILE A 193 -3.22 3.83 -9.21
CA ILE A 193 -3.90 3.54 -7.93
C ILE A 193 -3.02 3.90 -6.72
N PRO A 194 -3.59 4.15 -5.53
CA PRO A 194 -2.83 4.46 -4.32
C PRO A 194 -1.91 3.31 -3.90
N ARG A 195 -0.68 3.61 -3.46
CA ARG A 195 0.32 2.65 -2.96
C ARG A 195 -0.20 1.74 -1.84
N SER A 196 -1.21 2.14 -1.08
CA SER A 196 -1.62 1.43 0.15
C SER A 196 -1.93 -0.05 -0.02
N TRP A 197 -2.27 -0.52 -1.23
CA TRP A 197 -2.54 -1.95 -1.45
C TRP A 197 -1.30 -2.84 -1.36
N THR A 198 -0.09 -2.28 -1.55
CA THR A 198 1.16 -3.06 -1.59
C THR A 198 1.48 -3.74 -0.26
N SER A 199 0.89 -3.26 0.84
CA SER A 199 1.02 -3.82 2.18
C SER A 199 -0.29 -3.66 2.98
N GLY A 200 -0.24 -3.85 4.31
CA GLY A 200 -1.42 -3.79 5.16
C GLY A 200 -2.35 -5.01 5.09
N ALA A 201 -3.03 -5.26 6.21
CA ALA A 201 -3.89 -6.43 6.39
C ALA A 201 -5.20 -6.37 5.59
N TYR A 202 -5.78 -5.17 5.39
CA TYR A 202 -7.04 -5.00 4.66
C TYR A 202 -6.91 -5.31 3.16
N PHE A 203 -5.71 -5.21 2.60
CA PHE A 203 -5.45 -5.49 1.19
C PHE A 203 -4.89 -6.90 0.94
N LYS A 204 -4.72 -7.73 1.98
CA LYS A 204 -4.18 -9.10 1.85
C LYS A 204 -4.98 -9.93 0.84
N ARG A 205 -6.31 -9.99 0.99
CA ARG A 205 -7.20 -10.73 0.10
C ARG A 205 -7.12 -10.23 -1.35
N PHE A 206 -7.14 -8.91 -1.52
CA PHE A 206 -6.93 -8.30 -2.83
C PHE A 206 -5.59 -8.70 -3.45
N ARG A 207 -4.47 -8.61 -2.72
CA ARG A 207 -3.15 -9.02 -3.24
C ARG A 207 -3.09 -10.49 -3.62
N GLN A 208 -3.67 -11.37 -2.81
CA GLN A 208 -3.73 -12.80 -3.09
C GLN A 208 -4.47 -13.08 -4.40
N TYR A 209 -5.66 -12.50 -4.60
CA TYR A 209 -6.38 -12.62 -5.87
C TYR A 209 -5.58 -11.98 -7.02
N PHE A 210 -5.21 -10.70 -6.87
CA PHE A 210 -4.65 -9.87 -7.93
C PHE A 210 -3.29 -10.38 -8.45
N LEU A 211 -2.44 -10.91 -7.57
CA LEU A 211 -1.09 -11.39 -7.91
C LEU A 211 -1.04 -12.91 -8.19
N THR A 212 -2.14 -13.62 -7.99
CA THR A 212 -2.32 -15.02 -8.44
C THR A 212 -2.87 -15.06 -9.86
N GLU A 213 -3.88 -14.22 -10.14
CA GLU A 213 -4.56 -14.12 -11.44
C GLU A 213 -3.82 -13.20 -12.44
N GLY A 214 -2.94 -12.34 -11.95
CA GLY A 214 -2.14 -11.43 -12.76
C GLY A 214 -0.74 -11.26 -12.22
N LYS A 215 0.19 -10.80 -13.07
CA LYS A 215 1.60 -10.58 -12.70
C LYS A 215 2.01 -9.15 -13.04
N LEU A 216 2.65 -8.51 -12.06
CA LEU A 216 3.25 -7.19 -12.25
C LEU A 216 4.40 -7.29 -13.26
N GLU A 217 4.37 -6.45 -14.29
CA GLU A 217 5.49 -6.30 -15.23
C GLU A 217 6.18 -4.95 -15.08
N HIS A 218 5.42 -3.91 -14.73
CA HIS A 218 5.93 -2.55 -14.57
C HIS A 218 5.31 -1.87 -13.35
N ILE A 219 6.12 -1.13 -12.59
CA ILE A 219 5.65 -0.19 -11.56
C ILE A 219 6.30 1.18 -11.81
N HIS A 220 5.50 2.24 -11.83
CA HIS A 220 5.97 3.62 -11.86
C HIS A 220 5.72 4.32 -10.53
N LEU A 221 6.76 4.95 -9.99
CA LEU A 221 6.75 5.69 -8.73
C LEU A 221 6.92 7.19 -8.99
N PHE A 222 6.15 8.01 -8.26
CA PHE A 222 6.34 9.46 -8.25
C PHE A 222 7.12 9.86 -6.98
N VAL A 223 8.28 10.50 -7.15
CA VAL A 223 9.14 10.92 -6.04
C VAL A 223 8.48 12.07 -5.25
N SER A 224 7.80 13.00 -5.93
CA SER A 224 7.04 14.06 -5.26
C SER A 224 5.59 13.65 -4.99
N ARG A 225 5.23 13.58 -3.71
CA ARG A 225 3.88 13.21 -3.25
C ARG A 225 2.78 14.24 -3.58
N ASN A 226 3.16 15.46 -3.98
CA ASN A 226 2.25 16.60 -4.06
C ASN A 226 1.93 17.02 -5.50
N LYS A 227 2.38 16.25 -6.51
CA LYS A 227 2.38 16.70 -7.91
C LYS A 227 1.91 15.65 -8.91
N VAL A 228 1.22 14.59 -8.48
CA VAL A 228 0.59 13.64 -9.41
C VAL A 228 -0.74 14.19 -9.90
N PHE A 229 -1.47 14.86 -9.01
CA PHE A 229 -2.66 15.64 -9.31
C PHE A 229 -2.44 17.07 -8.80
N ASP A 230 -2.23 18.03 -9.70
CA ASP A 230 -1.87 19.43 -9.39
C ASP A 230 -2.89 20.19 -8.49
N LYS A 231 -4.00 19.55 -8.09
CA LYS A 231 -5.14 20.15 -7.36
C LYS A 231 -5.53 19.40 -6.06
N GLU A 232 -4.71 18.47 -5.56
CA GLU A 232 -4.99 17.71 -4.34
C GLU A 232 -4.27 18.27 -3.09
N ASP A 233 -5.04 18.53 -2.02
CA ASP A 233 -4.51 18.82 -0.67
C ASP A 233 -4.20 17.52 0.12
N VAL A 234 -4.41 16.34 -0.49
CA VAL A 234 -4.34 15.03 0.20
C VAL A 234 -3.08 14.29 -0.24
N LEU A 235 -2.21 14.00 0.72
CA LEU A 235 -1.00 13.18 0.54
C LEU A 235 -1.39 11.72 0.30
N GLN A 236 -1.63 11.32 -0.96
CA GLN A 236 -1.69 9.91 -1.35
C GLN A 236 -0.54 9.60 -2.31
N GLU A 237 0.38 8.73 -1.87
CA GLU A 237 1.39 8.16 -2.77
C GLU A 237 0.66 7.28 -3.78
N THR A 238 0.45 7.80 -4.98
CA THR A 238 -0.16 7.06 -6.09
C THR A 238 0.94 6.40 -6.93
N ILE A 239 0.68 5.24 -7.51
CA ILE A 239 1.60 4.52 -8.39
C ILE A 239 0.88 4.12 -9.68
N ILE A 240 1.62 3.95 -10.76
CA ILE A 240 1.09 3.33 -11.99
C ILE A 240 1.61 1.91 -12.05
N ILE A 241 0.76 0.96 -12.37
CA ILE A 241 1.14 -0.45 -12.53
C ILE A 241 0.75 -0.96 -13.91
N LYS A 242 1.61 -1.79 -14.50
CA LYS A 242 1.28 -2.67 -15.62
C LYS A 242 1.19 -4.10 -15.11
N VAL A 243 0.09 -4.78 -15.43
CA VAL A 243 -0.18 -6.16 -15.04
C VAL A 243 -0.51 -6.98 -16.27
N ARG A 244 0.06 -8.17 -16.42
CA ARG A 244 -0.38 -9.16 -17.41
C ARG A 244 -1.28 -10.18 -16.74
N LYS A 245 -2.39 -10.54 -17.37
CA LYS A 245 -3.25 -11.64 -16.91
C LYS A 245 -2.60 -12.98 -17.26
N THR A 246 -1.85 -13.54 -16.33
CA THR A 246 -1.13 -14.80 -16.51
C THR A 246 -0.82 -15.41 -15.15
N HIS A 247 -0.61 -16.72 -15.12
CA HIS A 247 -0.16 -17.42 -13.92
C HIS A 247 1.36 -17.60 -13.87
N VAL A 248 2.08 -17.23 -14.95
CA VAL A 248 3.54 -17.36 -15.06
C VAL A 248 4.22 -16.10 -14.54
N ASN A 249 4.95 -16.21 -13.43
CA ASN A 249 5.76 -15.08 -12.95
C ASN A 249 6.78 -14.66 -14.02
N PRO A 250 6.87 -13.37 -14.38
CA PRO A 250 7.96 -12.88 -15.22
C PRO A 250 9.28 -13.00 -14.45
N ALA A 251 10.41 -13.05 -15.17
CA ALA A 251 11.72 -13.12 -14.51
C ALA A 251 12.01 -11.86 -13.66
N GLN A 252 11.50 -10.71 -14.10
CA GLN A 252 11.80 -9.41 -13.54
C GLN A 252 10.65 -8.43 -13.72
N VAL A 253 10.57 -7.45 -12.82
CA VAL A 253 9.68 -6.28 -12.89
C VAL A 253 10.52 -5.05 -13.23
N LYS A 254 10.04 -4.24 -14.17
CA LYS A 254 10.63 -2.93 -14.44
C LYS A 254 10.04 -1.90 -13.48
N ILE A 255 10.88 -1.21 -12.73
CA ILE A 255 10.46 -0.11 -11.86
C ILE A 255 11.01 1.18 -12.43
N THR A 256 10.15 2.17 -12.68
CA THR A 256 10.57 3.50 -13.11
C THR A 256 10.16 4.55 -12.09
N SER A 257 10.91 5.64 -11.99
CA SER A 257 10.50 6.78 -11.15
C SER A 257 10.72 8.13 -11.82
N SER A 258 9.82 9.07 -11.52
CA SER A 258 9.85 10.46 -11.99
C SER A 258 9.69 11.41 -10.80
N LYS A 259 10.14 12.66 -10.94
CA LYS A 259 9.91 13.68 -9.90
C LYS A 259 8.43 14.03 -9.76
N SER A 260 7.74 14.19 -10.88
CA SER A 260 6.31 14.50 -10.95
C SER A 260 5.69 14.00 -12.26
N ASN A 261 4.37 14.19 -12.41
CA ASN A 261 3.64 13.87 -13.64
C ASN A 261 4.08 14.70 -14.87
N LYS A 262 4.92 15.73 -14.70
CA LYS A 262 5.46 16.55 -15.80
C LYS A 262 6.82 16.08 -16.29
N ASP A 263 7.44 15.15 -15.57
CA ASP A 263 8.84 14.79 -15.74
C ASP A 263 9.02 13.37 -16.31
N PHE A 264 8.04 12.85 -17.07
CA PHE A 264 8.13 11.52 -17.70
C PHE A 264 9.22 11.42 -18.76
N ASN A 265 9.86 12.53 -19.15
CA ASN A 265 11.04 12.53 -20.03
C ASN A 265 12.36 12.32 -19.27
N GLU A 266 12.35 12.42 -17.93
CA GLU A 266 13.50 12.26 -17.04
C GLU A 266 13.30 11.07 -16.10
N LEU A 267 13.14 9.87 -16.68
CA LEU A 267 12.91 8.65 -15.91
C LEU A 267 14.22 8.07 -15.40
N THR A 268 14.21 7.67 -14.13
CA THR A 268 15.12 6.62 -13.64
C THR A 268 14.43 5.28 -13.81
N PHE A 269 15.22 4.22 -13.98
CA PHE A 269 14.69 2.87 -14.09
C PHE A 269 15.60 1.86 -13.41
N LEU A 270 14.97 0.78 -12.96
CA LEU A 270 15.58 -0.36 -12.31
C LEU A 270 14.85 -1.61 -12.81
N THR A 271 15.56 -2.73 -12.86
CA THR A 271 14.97 -4.03 -13.18
C THR A 271 15.28 -4.99 -12.05
N VAL A 272 14.24 -5.57 -11.46
CA VAL A 272 14.34 -6.33 -10.20
C VAL A 272 13.73 -7.71 -10.39
N PRO A 273 14.36 -8.80 -9.92
CA PRO A 273 13.74 -10.12 -9.90
C PRO A 273 12.33 -10.08 -9.30
N TYR A 274 11.38 -10.76 -9.95
CA TYR A 274 9.97 -10.71 -9.52
C TYR A 274 9.78 -11.12 -8.07
N ASP A 275 10.47 -12.18 -7.63
CA ASP A 275 10.36 -12.72 -6.27
C ASP A 275 11.01 -11.82 -5.19
N LEU A 276 11.74 -10.77 -5.59
CA LEU A 276 12.17 -9.71 -4.66
C LEU A 276 11.13 -8.58 -4.57
N VAL A 277 10.36 -8.34 -5.64
CA VAL A 277 9.31 -7.32 -5.67
C VAL A 277 8.03 -7.83 -5.04
N VAL A 278 7.62 -9.05 -5.36
CA VAL A 278 6.44 -9.72 -4.81
C VAL A 278 6.90 -10.90 -3.97
N ALA A 279 6.77 -10.80 -2.64
CA ALA A 279 7.32 -11.81 -1.74
C ALA A 279 6.41 -12.13 -0.54
N GLY A 280 6.63 -13.33 0.02
CA GLY A 280 5.92 -13.87 1.18
C GLY A 280 4.52 -14.39 0.86
N GLU A 281 3.93 -15.12 1.81
CA GLU A 281 2.59 -15.74 1.68
C GLU A 281 1.46 -14.70 1.52
N ASP A 282 1.71 -13.48 1.99
CA ASP A 282 0.77 -12.34 1.93
C ASP A 282 0.97 -11.47 0.67
N TYR A 283 1.83 -11.91 -0.25
CA TYR A 283 2.14 -11.27 -1.53
C TYR A 283 2.49 -9.79 -1.38
N TYR A 284 3.31 -9.44 -0.39
CA TYR A 284 3.74 -8.05 -0.19
C TYR A 284 4.47 -7.53 -1.43
N VAL A 285 4.23 -6.27 -1.78
CA VAL A 285 4.87 -5.61 -2.92
C VAL A 285 5.87 -4.57 -2.43
N TYR A 286 7.16 -4.84 -2.64
CA TYR A 286 8.28 -4.02 -2.22
C TYR A 286 8.63 -3.01 -3.30
N LEU A 287 8.57 -1.72 -2.94
CA LEU A 287 8.78 -0.62 -3.87
C LEU A 287 10.19 -0.05 -3.70
N VAL A 288 11.13 -0.59 -4.47
CA VAL A 288 12.52 -0.12 -4.50
C VAL A 288 12.72 0.94 -5.57
N THR A 289 13.64 1.86 -5.31
CA THR A 289 13.93 3.04 -6.13
C THR A 289 15.37 3.10 -6.62
N ASN A 290 16.27 2.28 -6.04
CA ASN A 290 17.69 2.24 -6.36
C ASN A 290 18.31 0.87 -6.01
N ASP A 291 19.55 0.64 -6.46
CA ASP A 291 20.27 -0.62 -6.25
C ASP A 291 20.66 -0.90 -4.78
N GLU A 292 20.80 0.15 -3.95
CA GLU A 292 21.08 0.01 -2.52
C GLU A 292 19.87 -0.63 -1.81
N GLU A 293 18.66 -0.16 -2.10
CA GLU A 293 17.41 -0.75 -1.59
C GLU A 293 17.19 -2.19 -2.07
N VAL A 294 17.58 -2.53 -3.31
CA VAL A 294 17.59 -3.92 -3.78
C VAL A 294 18.54 -4.78 -2.94
N THR A 295 19.70 -4.22 -2.57
CA THR A 295 20.68 -4.90 -1.73
C THR A 295 20.14 -5.12 -0.32
N VAL A 296 19.42 -4.15 0.25
CA VAL A 296 18.71 -4.29 1.53
C VAL A 296 17.75 -5.48 1.51
N LEU A 297 16.89 -5.59 0.50
CA LEU A 297 15.96 -6.71 0.36
C LEU A 297 16.69 -8.04 0.28
N LYS A 298 17.72 -8.14 -0.58
CA LYS A 298 18.53 -9.37 -0.73
C LYS A 298 19.19 -9.78 0.58
N ARG A 299 19.72 -8.83 1.35
CA ARG A 299 20.38 -9.11 2.63
C ARG A 299 19.40 -9.65 3.67
N LEU A 300 18.23 -9.03 3.82
CA LEU A 300 17.24 -9.49 4.79
C LEU A 300 16.53 -10.79 4.37
N HIS A 301 16.30 -11.01 3.08
CA HIS A 301 15.71 -12.26 2.58
C HIS A 301 16.63 -13.48 2.74
N LYS A 302 17.89 -13.31 3.18
CA LYS A 302 18.73 -14.43 3.64
C LYS A 302 18.20 -15.07 4.92
N PHE A 303 17.47 -14.31 5.74
CA PHE A 303 16.80 -14.83 6.92
C PHE A 303 15.47 -15.48 6.52
N ASN A 304 15.16 -16.62 7.14
CA ASN A 304 14.02 -17.46 6.79
C ASN A 304 12.97 -17.58 7.90
N GLN A 305 13.13 -16.82 8.99
CA GLN A 305 12.18 -16.80 10.10
C GLN A 305 11.54 -15.43 10.23
N THR A 306 10.42 -15.38 10.93
CA THR A 306 9.69 -14.18 11.31
C THR A 306 9.57 -14.11 12.82
N LEU A 307 9.19 -12.94 13.37
CA LEU A 307 8.98 -12.81 14.81
C LEU A 307 8.06 -13.92 15.38
N PRO A 308 6.86 -14.18 14.79
CA PRO A 308 5.97 -15.23 15.31
C PRO A 308 6.59 -16.63 15.27
N GLU A 309 7.36 -16.97 14.24
CA GLU A 309 8.00 -18.29 14.10
C GLU A 309 9.08 -18.53 15.14
N ILE A 310 9.79 -17.48 15.58
CA ILE A 310 10.74 -17.58 16.69
C ILE A 310 10.07 -17.46 18.07
N GLY A 311 8.73 -17.36 18.13
CA GLY A 311 7.99 -17.35 19.40
C GLY A 311 7.85 -15.98 20.06
N VAL A 312 8.06 -14.88 19.34
CA VAL A 312 7.72 -13.51 19.81
C VAL A 312 6.76 -12.83 18.84
N LYS A 313 6.06 -11.78 19.26
CA LYS A 313 5.13 -11.08 18.36
C LYS A 313 4.99 -9.62 18.72
N MET A 314 5.04 -8.77 17.70
CA MET A 314 4.63 -7.38 17.84
C MET A 314 3.10 -7.28 17.96
N LYS A 315 2.64 -6.60 19.00
CA LYS A 315 1.23 -6.27 19.28
C LYS A 315 1.06 -4.76 19.36
N THR A 316 -0.15 -4.28 19.12
CA THR A 316 -0.49 -2.85 19.25
C THR A 316 -0.91 -2.55 20.68
N GLY A 317 -0.54 -1.36 21.17
CA GLY A 317 -0.87 -0.89 22.50
C GLY A 317 -2.36 -0.95 22.80
N LEU A 318 -2.68 -1.24 24.06
CA LEU A 318 -4.00 -1.67 24.50
C LEU A 318 -5.00 -0.51 24.64
N THR A 319 -4.54 0.62 25.16
CA THR A 319 -5.40 1.70 25.64
C THR A 319 -5.56 2.80 24.61
N VAL A 320 -6.82 3.06 24.25
CA VAL A 320 -7.21 4.22 23.45
C VAL A 320 -7.67 5.32 24.41
N ASP A 321 -6.73 6.17 24.81
CA ASP A 321 -6.88 7.22 25.83
C ASP A 321 -8.18 8.04 25.70
N PHE A 322 -8.45 8.62 24.53
CA PHE A 322 -9.62 9.48 24.34
C PHE A 322 -10.98 8.75 24.46
N ARG A 323 -10.98 7.41 24.36
CA ARG A 323 -12.18 6.57 24.57
C ARG A 323 -12.32 6.11 26.02
N ASN A 324 -11.28 6.27 26.84
CA ASN A 324 -11.19 5.76 28.20
C ASN A 324 -10.73 6.86 29.16
N ARG A 325 -11.33 8.06 29.08
CA ARG A 325 -10.86 9.22 29.87
C ARG A 325 -11.06 9.01 31.38
N ASP A 326 -12.12 8.31 31.77
CA ASP A 326 -12.52 8.17 33.18
C ASP A 326 -11.54 7.32 34.02
N ILE A 327 -10.74 6.47 33.36
CA ILE A 327 -9.76 5.61 34.02
C ILE A 327 -8.36 6.22 34.08
N LEU A 328 -8.12 7.36 33.42
CA LEU A 328 -6.82 8.01 33.39
C LEU A 328 -6.54 8.74 34.70
N ARG A 329 -5.28 8.73 35.13
CA ARG A 329 -4.80 9.42 36.34
C ARG A 329 -3.47 10.11 36.05
N ASP A 330 -3.30 11.30 36.61
CA ASP A 330 -2.07 12.08 36.48
C ASP A 330 -1.02 11.67 37.52
N GLU A 331 -1.47 11.21 38.69
CA GLU A 331 -0.63 10.78 39.79
C GLU A 331 -0.85 9.30 40.12
N GLU A 332 0.13 8.71 40.79
CA GLU A 332 0.03 7.34 41.30
C GLU A 332 -0.96 7.30 42.46
N GLU A 333 -1.93 6.39 42.40
CA GLU A 333 -2.90 6.12 43.46
C GLU A 333 -3.06 4.61 43.71
N GLU A 334 -3.78 4.24 44.76
CA GLU A 334 -4.02 2.83 45.07
C GLU A 334 -4.72 2.11 43.90
N GLY A 335 -4.12 1.01 43.44
CA GLY A 335 -4.62 0.24 42.29
C GLY A 335 -4.24 0.81 40.92
N ALA A 336 -3.55 1.95 40.86
CA ALA A 336 -3.05 2.52 39.61
C ALA A 336 -1.90 1.69 39.03
N ILE A 337 -1.93 1.52 37.71
CA ILE A 337 -0.85 0.90 36.94
C ILE A 337 -0.28 1.91 35.94
N PRO A 338 1.02 1.81 35.59
CA PRO A 338 1.63 2.70 34.60
C PRO A 338 0.96 2.59 33.24
N LEU A 339 0.71 3.74 32.60
CA LEU A 339 0.31 3.83 31.20
C LEU A 339 1.45 4.39 30.36
N PHE A 340 2.04 3.54 29.51
CA PHE A 340 3.16 3.95 28.67
C PHE A 340 2.71 4.63 27.36
N TYR A 341 3.19 5.85 27.11
CA TYR A 341 3.11 6.58 25.85
C TYR A 341 4.42 6.61 25.06
N SER A 342 4.35 6.95 23.77
CA SER A 342 5.53 7.01 22.89
C SER A 342 6.61 7.99 23.38
N GLN A 343 6.23 9.00 24.17
CA GLN A 343 7.17 9.94 24.80
C GLN A 343 8.06 9.32 25.87
N HIS A 344 7.69 8.16 26.43
CA HIS A 344 8.52 7.42 27.39
C HIS A 344 9.71 6.72 26.74
N ILE A 345 9.68 6.52 25.42
CA ILE A 345 10.79 5.93 24.68
C ILE A 345 11.82 7.04 24.42
N LYS A 346 12.91 7.05 25.19
CA LYS A 346 13.99 8.04 25.12
C LYS A 346 15.35 7.34 25.09
N GLN A 347 16.18 7.68 24.09
CA GLN A 347 17.55 7.18 23.96
C GLN A 347 17.67 5.64 24.11
N GLY A 348 16.76 4.93 23.44
CA GLY A 348 16.74 3.46 23.42
C GLY A 348 16.23 2.77 24.69
N LYS A 349 15.76 3.53 25.68
CA LYS A 349 15.20 3.00 26.92
C LYS A 349 13.80 3.54 27.16
N VAL A 350 13.02 2.78 27.93
CA VAL A 350 11.76 3.29 28.49
C VAL A 350 12.06 4.02 29.80
N GLN A 351 11.62 5.27 29.89
CA GLN A 351 11.71 6.10 31.09
C GLN A 351 10.31 6.38 31.61
N PHE A 352 10.11 6.20 32.91
CA PHE A 352 8.84 6.41 33.58
C PHE A 352 9.07 6.67 35.07
N PRO A 353 8.33 7.60 35.69
CA PRO A 353 7.45 8.58 35.04
C PRO A 353 8.25 9.65 34.27
N ILE A 354 7.60 10.40 33.37
CA ILE A 354 8.19 11.62 32.77
C ILE A 354 7.38 12.87 33.09
N GLN A 355 6.44 12.79 34.04
CA GLN A 355 5.60 13.90 34.52
C GLN A 355 4.74 14.49 33.40
N LYS A 356 4.24 13.64 32.51
CA LYS A 356 3.18 13.98 31.56
C LYS A 356 1.82 13.72 32.19
N GLU A 357 0.80 14.45 31.74
CA GLU A 357 -0.61 14.11 32.03
C GLU A 357 -0.94 12.65 31.64
N HIS A 358 -1.77 12.03 32.48
CA HIS A 358 -2.39 10.73 32.30
C HIS A 358 -1.42 9.54 32.27
N GLU A 359 -0.33 9.59 33.04
CA GLU A 359 0.69 8.53 33.12
C GLU A 359 0.24 7.25 33.84
N TYR A 360 -0.95 7.24 34.43
CA TYR A 360 -1.49 6.11 35.17
C TYR A 360 -2.91 5.76 34.73
N VAL A 361 -3.30 4.51 34.95
CA VAL A 361 -4.66 3.99 34.71
C VAL A 361 -5.14 3.19 35.91
N VAL A 362 -6.40 3.37 36.31
CA VAL A 362 -7.11 2.50 37.26
C VAL A 362 -8.27 1.82 36.53
N THR A 363 -8.19 0.50 36.33
CA THR A 363 -9.21 -0.23 35.58
C THR A 363 -9.24 -1.71 35.94
N ASP A 364 -10.44 -2.29 35.98
CA ASP A 364 -10.64 -3.74 36.07
C ASP A 364 -10.70 -4.40 34.68
N GLN A 365 -10.65 -3.61 33.61
CA GLN A 365 -10.73 -4.12 32.24
C GLN A 365 -9.45 -4.86 31.86
N ARG A 366 -9.49 -6.20 31.91
CA ARG A 366 -8.34 -7.06 31.56
C ARG A 366 -7.74 -6.77 30.19
N GLY A 367 -8.54 -6.34 29.21
CA GLY A 367 -8.07 -6.01 27.86
C GLY A 367 -7.19 -4.76 27.79
N LEU A 368 -7.16 -3.94 28.85
CA LEU A 368 -6.34 -2.72 28.96
C LEU A 368 -5.08 -2.93 29.82
N MET A 369 -4.84 -4.16 30.29
CA MET A 369 -3.74 -4.51 31.17
C MET A 369 -2.89 -5.63 30.58
N GLN A 370 -1.59 -5.58 30.83
CA GLN A 370 -0.64 -6.67 30.54
C GLN A 370 0.28 -6.88 31.74
N ASP A 371 0.88 -8.07 31.83
CA ASP A 371 1.82 -8.40 32.91
C ASP A 371 3.04 -7.48 32.86
N ASN A 372 3.58 -7.13 34.03
CA ASN A 372 4.89 -6.49 34.10
C ASN A 372 5.99 -7.54 33.86
N LYS A 373 6.41 -7.66 32.60
CA LYS A 373 7.50 -8.53 32.13
C LYS A 373 8.34 -7.76 31.11
N ASN A 374 9.44 -8.36 30.65
CA ASN A 374 10.30 -7.68 29.67
C ASN A 374 9.63 -7.50 28.29
N TYR A 375 9.77 -6.32 27.69
CA TYR A 375 9.21 -5.96 26.39
C TYR A 375 10.21 -5.14 25.57
N LEU A 376 10.09 -5.17 24.23
CA LEU A 376 10.61 -4.09 23.39
C LEU A 376 9.44 -3.20 22.98
N PHE A 377 9.44 -1.94 23.40
CA PHE A 377 8.45 -0.97 22.93
C PHE A 377 8.93 -0.31 21.64
N VAL A 378 8.00 -0.03 20.73
CA VAL A 378 8.26 0.59 19.43
C VAL A 378 7.20 1.67 19.19
N LYS A 379 7.60 2.88 18.80
CA LYS A 379 6.64 3.93 18.44
C LYS A 379 5.82 3.47 17.24
N ARG A 380 4.49 3.58 17.32
CA ARG A 380 3.59 3.22 16.22
C ARG A 380 3.42 4.34 15.21
N PHE A 381 3.48 5.59 15.65
CA PHE A 381 3.34 6.75 14.77
C PHE A 381 4.69 7.43 14.64
N THR A 382 5.26 7.32 13.46
CA THR A 382 6.44 8.07 13.01
C THR A 382 6.09 8.69 11.67
N ALA A 383 6.72 9.79 11.25
CA ALA A 383 6.59 10.30 9.89
C ALA A 383 7.60 9.58 8.97
N LYS A 384 7.48 9.71 7.64
CA LYS A 384 8.50 9.17 6.72
C LYS A 384 9.75 10.06 6.70
N GLU A 385 9.56 11.34 7.01
CA GLU A 385 10.57 12.40 7.05
C GLU A 385 11.40 12.36 8.33
N GLU A 386 10.95 11.62 9.35
CA GLU A 386 11.76 11.37 10.53
C GLU A 386 13.01 10.56 10.14
N PRO A 387 14.15 10.79 10.82
CA PRO A 387 15.39 10.07 10.54
C PRO A 387 15.22 8.54 10.55
N ARG A 388 14.34 8.04 11.42
CA ARG A 388 14.01 6.61 11.54
C ARG A 388 12.51 6.36 11.66
N ARG A 389 12.02 5.33 10.99
CA ARG A 389 10.67 4.79 11.15
C ARG A 389 10.57 3.93 12.40
N LEU A 390 11.52 3.03 12.59
CA LEU A 390 11.59 2.10 13.71
C LEU A 390 12.32 2.78 14.86
N GLN A 391 11.54 3.28 15.82
CA GLN A 391 12.05 3.90 17.03
C GLN A 391 11.61 3.07 18.23
N CYS A 392 12.58 2.42 18.89
CA CYS A 392 12.30 1.45 19.94
C CYS A 392 12.95 1.80 21.29
N GLY A 393 12.45 1.17 22.35
CA GLY A 393 12.92 1.35 23.72
C GLY A 393 12.87 0.03 24.50
N ILE A 394 13.98 -0.27 25.17
CA ILE A 394 14.11 -1.45 26.04
C ILE A 394 13.28 -1.23 27.30
N TYR A 395 12.33 -2.13 27.56
CA TYR A 395 11.56 -2.19 28.80
C TYR A 395 11.93 -3.47 29.58
N LEU A 396 12.42 -3.30 30.80
CA LEU A 396 12.73 -4.42 31.70
C LEU A 396 11.88 -4.31 32.96
N ALA A 397 11.17 -5.38 33.30
CA ALA A 397 10.27 -5.41 34.46
C ALA A 397 11.01 -5.12 35.78
N LYS A 398 12.27 -5.57 35.89
CA LYS A 398 13.14 -5.33 37.06
C LYS A 398 13.38 -3.84 37.37
N ASN A 399 13.17 -2.95 36.40
CA ASN A 399 13.31 -1.51 36.61
C ASN A 399 12.06 -0.91 37.29
N TYR A 400 10.95 -1.66 37.33
CA TYR A 400 9.67 -1.26 37.87
C TYR A 400 9.05 -2.35 38.75
N PRO A 401 9.78 -2.87 39.77
CA PRO A 401 9.36 -4.04 40.54
C PRO A 401 8.12 -3.80 41.41
N GLN A 402 7.73 -2.53 41.62
CA GLN A 402 6.55 -2.16 42.38
C GLN A 402 5.22 -2.49 41.65
N TYR A 403 5.26 -2.72 40.34
CA TYR A 403 4.06 -3.03 39.55
C TYR A 403 4.02 -4.50 39.15
N THR A 404 2.84 -5.12 39.26
CA THR A 404 2.59 -6.46 38.72
C THR A 404 1.95 -6.41 37.33
N LYS A 405 1.34 -5.28 36.98
CA LYS A 405 0.65 -5.01 35.72
C LYS A 405 1.05 -3.64 35.19
N ILE A 406 0.98 -3.49 33.88
CA ILE A 406 1.17 -2.23 33.16
C ILE A 406 0.13 -2.09 32.05
N SER A 407 0.01 -0.90 31.49
CA SER A 407 -0.78 -0.60 30.29
C SER A 407 0.06 0.13 29.26
N THR A 408 -0.31 0.01 27.99
CA THR A 408 0.34 0.70 26.87
C THR A 408 -0.69 1.45 26.06
N GLN A 409 -0.34 2.66 25.63
CA GLN A 409 -1.21 3.48 24.79
C GLN A 409 -1.13 3.03 23.32
N ASN A 410 -2.22 3.15 22.58
CA ASN A 410 -2.37 2.61 21.22
C ASN A 410 -1.46 3.23 20.14
N LYS A 411 -0.67 4.26 20.46
CA LYS A 411 0.39 4.84 19.62
C LYS A 411 1.78 4.23 19.90
N ILE A 412 1.84 3.19 20.72
CA ILE A 412 2.98 2.28 20.87
C ILE A 412 2.59 0.91 20.33
N ASN A 413 3.55 0.20 19.74
CA ASN A 413 3.54 -1.24 19.61
C ASN A 413 4.53 -1.84 20.61
N PHE A 414 4.35 -3.10 20.99
CA PHE A 414 5.29 -3.80 21.85
C PHE A 414 5.52 -5.22 21.35
N ILE A 415 6.75 -5.71 21.46
CA ILE A 415 7.09 -7.11 21.18
C ILE A 415 7.00 -7.89 22.50
N ASP A 416 6.31 -9.01 22.45
CA ASP A 416 6.03 -9.89 23.58
C ASP A 416 6.32 -11.35 23.22
N GLY A 417 6.72 -12.17 24.19
CA GLY A 417 6.88 -13.61 24.02
C GLY A 417 5.53 -14.33 23.95
N LEU A 418 5.41 -15.27 23.01
CA LEU A 418 4.20 -16.09 22.82
C LEU A 418 4.13 -17.25 23.82
N PHE A 419 5.29 -17.80 24.20
CA PHE A 419 5.38 -19.01 25.04
C PHE A 419 6.02 -18.77 26.41
N GLY A 420 6.31 -17.52 26.76
CA GLY A 420 6.96 -17.19 28.02
C GLY A 420 7.43 -15.74 28.08
N GLU A 421 8.08 -15.38 29.18
CA GLU A 421 8.75 -14.09 29.33
C GLU A 421 10.02 -14.03 28.48
N MET A 422 10.30 -12.87 27.88
CA MET A 422 11.53 -12.65 27.13
C MET A 422 12.71 -12.45 28.09
N SER A 423 13.84 -13.09 27.80
CA SER A 423 15.10 -12.82 28.50
C SER A 423 15.59 -11.39 28.21
N GLU A 424 16.42 -10.82 29.10
CA GLU A 424 17.04 -9.52 28.83
C GLU A 424 17.87 -9.57 27.52
N CYS A 425 18.62 -10.66 27.31
CA CYS A 425 19.38 -10.86 26.09
C CYS A 425 18.49 -10.78 24.84
N LEU A 426 17.30 -11.37 24.87
CA LEU A 426 16.37 -11.29 23.76
C LEU A 426 15.87 -9.86 23.52
N VAL A 427 15.50 -9.12 24.58
CA VAL A 427 15.04 -7.72 24.42
C VAL A 427 16.14 -6.82 23.86
N TYR A 428 17.38 -6.97 24.34
CA TYR A 428 18.52 -6.24 23.78
C TYR A 428 18.84 -6.67 22.35
N GLY A 429 18.69 -7.95 22.02
CA GLY A 429 18.85 -8.46 20.66
C GLY A 429 17.82 -7.89 19.68
N LEU A 430 16.55 -7.87 20.09
CA LEU A 430 15.50 -7.22 19.31
C LEU A 430 15.76 -5.72 19.18
N TYR A 431 16.30 -5.06 20.22
CA TYR A 431 16.73 -3.67 20.10
C TYR A 431 17.80 -3.49 19.02
N VAL A 432 18.79 -4.40 18.90
CA VAL A 432 19.78 -4.36 17.81
C VAL A 432 19.06 -4.37 16.46
N LEU A 433 18.16 -5.32 16.22
CA LEU A 433 17.44 -5.40 14.93
C LEU A 433 16.67 -4.10 14.63
N PHE A 434 15.84 -3.65 15.56
CA PHE A 434 14.93 -2.52 15.34
C PHE A 434 15.63 -1.15 15.39
N ASN A 435 16.85 -1.08 15.94
CA ASN A 435 17.67 0.11 15.97
C ASN A 435 18.79 0.10 14.90
N SER A 436 18.84 -0.93 14.05
CA SER A 436 19.76 -1.00 12.90
C SER A 436 19.20 -0.35 11.64
N THR A 437 20.08 0.22 10.83
CA THR A 437 19.77 0.89 9.57
C THR A 437 19.13 -0.07 8.57
N LEU A 438 19.64 -1.30 8.47
CA LEU A 438 19.14 -2.32 7.53
C LEU A 438 17.63 -2.61 7.70
N TYR A 439 17.15 -2.74 8.94
CA TYR A 439 15.73 -2.99 9.22
C TYR A 439 14.88 -1.73 9.03
N ASP A 440 15.41 -0.54 9.33
CA ASP A 440 14.69 0.70 9.09
C ASP A 440 14.47 0.93 7.59
N GLU A 441 15.50 0.73 6.77
CA GLU A 441 15.43 0.81 5.31
C GLU A 441 14.46 -0.21 4.72
N TYR A 442 14.56 -1.47 5.15
CA TYR A 442 13.61 -2.51 4.72
C TYR A 442 12.16 -2.14 5.05
N TYR A 443 11.93 -1.65 6.27
CA TYR A 443 10.61 -1.22 6.68
C TYR A 443 10.11 -0.03 5.85
N ARG A 444 10.98 0.90 5.43
CA ARG A 444 10.63 2.02 4.54
C ARG A 444 10.25 1.58 3.13
N ILE A 445 10.93 0.57 2.60
CA ILE A 445 10.60 -0.03 1.29
C ILE A 445 9.20 -0.65 1.33
N LEU A 446 8.88 -1.40 2.40
CA LEU A 446 7.59 -2.07 2.59
C LEU A 446 6.44 -1.09 2.91
N ASN A 447 6.67 -0.16 3.84
CA ASN A 447 5.61 0.61 4.49
C ASN A 447 5.21 1.85 3.68
N GLY A 448 3.95 1.87 3.25
CA GLY A 448 3.34 3.01 2.55
C GLY A 448 2.63 4.03 3.44
N SER A 449 2.59 3.84 4.77
CA SER A 449 1.75 4.63 5.68
C SER A 449 2.56 5.42 6.72
N THR A 450 1.90 6.26 7.50
CA THR A 450 2.51 6.93 8.67
C THR A 450 2.58 6.01 9.89
N GLN A 451 2.00 4.81 9.84
CA GLN A 451 1.98 3.89 10.98
C GLN A 451 3.01 2.77 10.81
N VAL A 452 3.67 2.44 11.91
CA VAL A 452 4.39 1.19 12.08
C VAL A 452 3.37 0.08 12.34
N ASN A 453 3.03 -0.71 11.32
CA ASN A 453 1.98 -1.72 11.43
C ASN A 453 2.55 -3.02 12.00
N SER A 454 1.95 -3.55 13.06
CA SER A 454 2.39 -4.79 13.69
C SER A 454 2.32 -5.99 12.73
N THR A 455 1.37 -6.01 11.79
CA THR A 455 1.27 -7.09 10.79
C THR A 455 2.46 -7.09 9.83
N GLU A 456 2.90 -5.92 9.37
CA GLU A 456 4.07 -5.78 8.48
C GLU A 456 5.37 -6.12 9.23
N VAL A 457 5.51 -5.68 10.48
CA VAL A 457 6.67 -6.01 11.29
C VAL A 457 6.74 -7.51 11.59
N ASN A 458 5.60 -8.14 11.88
CA ASN A 458 5.54 -9.58 12.17
C ASN A 458 5.83 -10.45 10.94
N SER A 459 5.80 -9.90 9.72
CA SER A 459 6.18 -10.61 8.49
C SER A 459 7.60 -10.30 8.02
N MET A 460 8.34 -9.42 8.71
CA MET A 460 9.72 -9.15 8.32
C MET A 460 10.60 -10.37 8.62
N PRO A 461 11.55 -10.68 7.72
CA PRO A 461 12.58 -11.68 7.99
C PRO A 461 13.43 -11.29 9.20
N VAL A 462 13.70 -12.24 10.09
CA VAL A 462 14.57 -12.09 11.26
C VAL A 462 15.51 -13.28 11.41
N PRO A 463 16.71 -13.08 11.98
CA PRO A 463 17.58 -14.19 12.38
C PRO A 463 16.90 -15.11 13.39
N ASP A 464 17.52 -16.25 13.61
CA ASP A 464 17.07 -17.18 14.64
C ASP A 464 17.19 -16.61 16.06
N MET A 465 16.41 -17.21 16.96
CA MET A 465 16.33 -16.81 18.37
C MET A 465 17.69 -16.81 19.08
N GLU A 466 18.59 -17.73 18.75
CA GLU A 466 19.91 -17.81 19.38
C GLU A 466 20.80 -16.67 18.88
N SER A 467 20.81 -16.42 17.58
CA SER A 467 21.51 -15.29 16.96
C SER A 467 21.06 -13.95 17.56
N ILE A 468 19.76 -13.73 17.70
CA ILE A 468 19.21 -12.49 18.30
C ILE A 468 19.68 -12.35 19.75
N GLN A 469 19.61 -13.40 20.56
CA GLN A 469 20.09 -13.34 21.94
C GLN A 469 21.59 -13.05 22.04
N GLU A 470 22.41 -13.59 21.13
CA GLU A 470 23.85 -13.30 21.08
C GLU A 470 24.12 -11.84 20.68
N MET A 471 23.37 -11.27 19.74
CA MET A 471 23.41 -9.82 19.46
C MET A 471 23.11 -9.01 20.72
N GLY A 472 22.12 -9.44 21.51
CA GLY A 472 21.80 -8.82 22.79
C GLY A 472 22.94 -8.88 23.80
N ARG A 473 23.62 -10.03 23.94
CA ARG A 473 24.81 -10.15 24.81
C ARG A 473 25.93 -9.21 24.38
N LYS A 474 26.18 -9.10 23.07
CA LYS A 474 27.18 -8.16 22.50
C LYS A 474 26.83 -6.71 22.82
N LEU A 475 25.56 -6.33 22.65
CA LEU A 475 25.08 -4.98 22.96
C LEU A 475 25.17 -4.65 24.45
N MET A 476 24.78 -5.59 25.33
CA MET A 476 24.91 -5.42 26.78
C MET A 476 26.37 -5.26 27.20
N LYS A 477 27.30 -5.97 26.54
CA LYS A 477 28.74 -5.87 26.79
C LYS A 477 29.33 -4.54 26.33
N SER A 478 28.92 -4.02 25.16
CA SER A 478 29.42 -2.73 24.66
C SER A 478 28.88 -1.54 25.44
N LYS A 479 27.67 -1.67 26.01
CA LYS A 479 26.92 -0.59 26.68
C LYS A 479 26.64 0.63 25.79
N ASP A 480 26.74 0.44 24.47
CA ASP A 480 26.49 1.48 23.47
C ASP A 480 25.20 1.16 22.71
N LEU A 481 24.13 1.89 23.03
CA LEU A 481 22.81 1.75 22.37
C LEU A 481 22.71 2.55 21.06
N SER A 482 23.83 3.09 20.54
CA SER A 482 23.84 3.83 19.28
C SER A 482 23.44 2.93 18.10
N GLU A 483 22.83 3.57 17.10
CA GLU A 483 22.54 2.95 15.80
C GLU A 483 23.80 2.32 15.20
N ARG A 484 24.91 3.06 15.16
CA ARG A 484 26.18 2.58 14.63
C ARG A 484 26.64 1.29 15.30
N ASN A 485 26.52 1.17 16.61
CA ASN A 485 26.89 -0.06 17.31
C ASN A 485 25.91 -1.20 17.02
N CYS A 486 24.62 -0.91 16.86
CA CYS A 486 23.64 -1.91 16.42
C CYS A 486 23.97 -2.44 15.01
N ASP A 487 24.30 -1.55 14.07
CA ASP A 487 24.73 -1.91 12.71
C ASP A 487 25.98 -2.78 12.72
N LEU A 488 27.00 -2.41 13.49
CA LEU A 488 28.22 -3.22 13.62
C LEU A 488 27.94 -4.63 14.18
N ILE A 489 27.03 -4.73 15.16
CA ILE A 489 26.64 -6.03 15.73
C ILE A 489 25.89 -6.86 14.69
N LEU A 490 24.91 -6.26 14.00
CA LEU A 490 24.08 -6.92 12.99
C LEU A 490 24.90 -7.39 11.78
N GLU A 491 25.89 -6.60 11.34
CA GLU A 491 26.74 -6.91 10.18
C GLU A 491 27.42 -8.28 10.32
N GLY A 492 27.82 -8.66 11.53
CA GLY A 492 28.41 -9.97 11.83
C GLY A 492 27.50 -11.17 11.58
N TYR A 493 26.22 -10.96 11.26
CA TYR A 493 25.21 -11.98 11.00
C TYR A 493 24.56 -11.85 9.61
N CYS A 494 24.79 -10.74 8.89
CA CYS A 494 24.15 -10.49 7.60
C CYS A 494 24.97 -10.97 6.38
N GLY A 495 26.21 -11.43 6.61
CA GLY A 495 27.08 -12.08 5.63
C GLY A 495 27.63 -11.15 4.58
#